data_AF-A0A7S1HTT6-F1
#
_entry.id   AF-A0A7S1HTT6-F1
#
_cell.length_a   1.000
_cell.length_b   1.000
_cell.length_c   1.000
_cell.angle_alpha   90.00
_cell.angle_beta   90.00
_cell.angle_gamma   90.00
#
_symmetry.space_group_name_H-M   'P 1'
#
loop_
_entity.id
_entity.type
_entity.pdbx_description
1 polymer ?
#
loop_
_entity_poly.entity_id
_entity_poly.type
_entity_poly.pdbx_seq_one_letter_code
_entity_poly.pdbx_strand_id
1 'polypeptide(L)'
;CANAIYRKILTGRPRPSPVKVVDVFPFNMELDLLELRLWELDPVVDVFVIAEYAWDHKWSPKPPTFLRNTKRFDRFLHKIFHVIPTEEQMRVDGVLVNIEKHPRLFLVKHYVDTFGPSKSTVFVFGDVDEFPSTQHLWYLK
;
A
#
# COMPACT_ATOMS: atom_id res chain seq x y z
N CYS A 1 -15.55 23.92 -5.26
CA CYS A 1 -15.50 23.48 -3.85
C CYS A 1 -15.25 24.69 -2.94
N ALA A 2 -16.18 25.09 -2.06
CA ALA A 2 -16.14 26.39 -1.35
C ALA A 2 -15.85 26.31 0.16
N ASN A 3 -15.53 25.13 0.69
CA ASN A 3 -15.25 24.98 2.12
C ASN A 3 -13.89 25.63 2.46
N ALA A 4 -13.90 26.56 3.44
CA ALA A 4 -12.73 27.32 3.86
C ALA A 4 -11.58 26.45 4.37
N ILE A 5 -11.87 25.23 4.85
CA ILE A 5 -10.86 24.25 5.27
C ILE A 5 -10.03 23.80 4.05
N TYR A 6 -10.64 23.52 2.90
CA TYR A 6 -9.91 23.05 1.71
C TYR A 6 -9.01 24.13 1.11
N ARG A 7 -9.37 25.42 1.22
CA ARG A 7 -8.50 26.53 0.76
C ARG A 7 -7.21 26.67 1.57
N LYS A 8 -7.22 26.27 2.85
CA LYS A 8 -6.02 26.27 3.69
C LYS A 8 -5.12 25.06 3.45
N ILE A 9 -5.68 23.97 2.94
CA ILE A 9 -4.97 22.69 2.74
C ILE A 9 -4.42 22.57 1.31
N LEU A 10 -5.20 22.93 0.30
CA LEU A 10 -4.82 22.86 -1.11
C LEU A 10 -4.20 24.18 -1.58
N THR A 11 -2.99 24.46 -1.10
CA THR A 11 -2.28 25.72 -1.39
C THR A 11 -1.34 25.63 -2.60
N GLY A 12 -1.18 24.45 -3.20
CA GLY A 12 -0.19 24.20 -4.25
C GLY A 12 1.27 24.28 -3.75
N ARG A 13 1.49 24.21 -2.43
CA ARG A 13 2.81 24.23 -1.77
C ARG A 13 3.00 22.97 -0.93
N PRO A 14 4.25 22.51 -0.71
CA PRO A 14 4.51 21.34 0.14
C PRO A 14 4.03 21.56 1.57
N ARG A 15 3.82 20.46 2.29
CA ARG A 15 3.43 20.54 3.70
C ARG A 15 4.56 21.20 4.50
N PRO A 16 4.25 22.06 5.50
CA PRO A 16 5.29 22.65 6.35
C PRO A 16 6.08 21.61 7.17
N SER A 17 5.48 20.45 7.43
CA SER A 17 6.11 19.32 8.08
C SER A 17 5.94 18.08 7.20
N PRO A 18 7.05 17.46 6.74
CA PRO A 18 7.03 16.24 5.95
C PRO A 18 6.27 15.13 6.67
N VAL A 19 5.55 14.31 5.91
CA VAL A 19 4.98 13.05 6.44
C VAL A 19 5.64 11.83 5.84
N LYS A 20 5.56 10.73 6.59
CA LYS A 20 5.86 9.41 6.06
C LYS A 20 4.72 9.00 5.11
N VAL A 21 5.07 8.67 3.87
CA VAL A 21 4.13 8.20 2.85
C VAL A 21 4.24 6.69 2.76
N VAL A 22 3.14 6.00 3.05
CA VAL A 22 3.02 4.55 3.00
C VAL A 22 2.05 4.21 1.87
N ASP A 23 2.56 3.60 0.80
CA ASP A 23 1.76 3.17 -0.35
C ASP A 23 1.28 1.73 -0.12
N VAL A 24 -0.03 1.52 -0.17
CA VAL A 24 -0.68 0.24 0.21
C VAL A 24 -1.53 -0.25 -0.96
N PHE A 25 -1.22 -1.42 -1.48
CA PHE A 25 -1.92 -1.98 -2.63
C PHE A 25 -1.94 -3.52 -2.62
N PRO A 26 -3.01 -4.14 -3.13
CA PRO A 26 -3.02 -5.57 -3.42
C PRO A 26 -2.13 -5.87 -4.63
N PHE A 27 -1.55 -7.07 -4.65
CA PHE A 27 -0.72 -7.55 -5.76
C PHE A 27 -1.15 -8.95 -6.20
N ASN A 28 -1.29 -9.16 -7.51
CA ASN A 28 -1.67 -10.46 -8.07
C ASN A 28 -1.00 -10.80 -9.40
N MET A 29 0.28 -11.16 -9.33
CA MET A 29 1.10 -11.65 -10.46
C MET A 29 1.54 -10.62 -11.50
N GLU A 30 1.07 -9.36 -11.45
CA GLU A 30 1.44 -8.32 -12.42
C GLU A 30 2.85 -7.75 -12.14
N LEU A 31 3.88 -8.58 -12.24
CA LEU A 31 5.27 -8.25 -11.86
C LEU A 31 5.81 -7.01 -12.58
N ASP A 32 5.44 -6.80 -13.84
CA ASP A 32 5.89 -5.65 -14.62
C ASP A 32 5.25 -4.35 -14.14
N LEU A 33 3.97 -4.37 -13.77
CA LEU A 33 3.29 -3.21 -13.17
C LEU A 33 3.83 -2.92 -11.78
N LEU A 34 4.11 -3.95 -10.99
CA LEU A 34 4.76 -3.79 -9.69
C LEU A 34 6.15 -3.14 -9.85
N GLU A 35 6.96 -3.61 -10.79
CA GLU A 35 8.27 -3.02 -11.06
C GLU A 35 8.17 -1.55 -11.48
N LEU A 36 7.27 -1.23 -12.41
CA LEU A 36 7.00 0.15 -12.84
C LEU A 36 6.54 1.03 -11.66
N ARG A 37 5.64 0.53 -10.81
CA ARG A 37 5.12 1.26 -9.65
C ARG A 37 6.22 1.57 -8.65
N LEU A 38 7.04 0.57 -8.32
CA LEU A 38 8.16 0.72 -7.41
C LEU A 38 9.17 1.73 -7.97
N TRP A 39 9.50 1.67 -9.26
CA TRP A 39 10.40 2.64 -9.90
C TRP A 39 9.88 4.07 -9.87
N GLU A 40 8.62 4.26 -10.26
CA GLU A 40 8.00 5.58 -10.34
C GLU A 40 7.90 6.24 -8.95
N LEU A 41 7.55 5.46 -7.93
CA LEU A 41 7.25 5.97 -6.60
C LEU A 41 8.42 5.90 -5.61
N ASP A 42 9.52 5.20 -5.92
CA ASP A 42 10.71 5.08 -5.06
C ASP A 42 11.21 6.44 -4.51
N PRO A 43 11.22 7.55 -5.27
CA PRO A 43 11.70 8.83 -4.75
C PRO A 43 10.79 9.48 -3.69
N VAL A 44 9.50 9.11 -3.64
CA VAL A 44 8.49 9.83 -2.84
C VAL A 44 7.77 8.94 -1.82
N VAL A 45 7.86 7.62 -1.93
CA VAL A 45 7.28 6.66 -0.97
C VAL A 45 8.36 6.18 0.02
N ASP A 46 8.00 6.14 1.30
CA ASP A 46 8.89 5.60 2.35
C ASP A 46 8.72 4.11 2.55
N VAL A 47 7.49 3.60 2.42
CA VAL A 47 7.19 2.16 2.55
C VAL A 47 6.14 1.75 1.53
N PHE A 48 6.41 0.64 0.83
CA PHE A 48 5.46 -0.07 0.00
C PHE A 48 4.89 -1.26 0.78
N VAL A 49 3.60 -1.24 1.08
CA VAL A 49 2.88 -2.37 1.67
C VAL A 49 2.28 -3.19 0.54
N ILE A 50 2.95 -4.29 0.22
CA ILE A 50 2.52 -5.23 -0.82
C ILE A 50 1.68 -6.30 -0.16
N ALA A 51 0.38 -6.32 -0.45
CA ALA A 51 -0.52 -7.38 0.03
C ALA A 51 -0.64 -8.48 -1.01
N GLU A 52 -0.06 -9.64 -0.71
CA GLU A 52 -0.11 -10.81 -1.58
C GLU A 52 -0.95 -11.92 -0.94
N TYR A 53 -2.02 -12.32 -1.62
CA TYR A 53 -2.87 -13.42 -1.14
C TYR A 53 -2.33 -14.76 -1.61
N ALA A 54 -2.35 -15.76 -0.73
CA ALA A 54 -2.05 -17.16 -1.06
C ALA A 54 -3.25 -17.91 -1.68
N TRP A 55 -4.30 -17.18 -2.08
CA TRP A 55 -5.55 -17.70 -2.61
C TRP A 55 -6.08 -16.78 -3.71
N ASP A 56 -6.84 -17.33 -4.65
CA ASP A 56 -7.59 -16.53 -5.62
C ASP A 56 -8.95 -16.06 -5.06
N HIS A 57 -9.74 -15.35 -5.87
CA HIS A 57 -11.06 -14.86 -5.50
C HIS A 57 -12.09 -15.98 -5.22
N LYS A 58 -11.76 -17.24 -5.56
CA LYS A 58 -12.56 -18.44 -5.28
C LYS A 58 -11.98 -19.27 -4.13
N TRP A 59 -11.00 -18.74 -3.39
CA TRP A 59 -10.29 -19.45 -2.32
C TRP A 59 -9.52 -20.69 -2.76
N SER A 60 -9.16 -20.77 -4.04
CA SER A 60 -8.23 -21.80 -4.51
C SER A 60 -6.80 -21.38 -4.17
N PRO A 61 -5.97 -22.26 -3.59
CA PRO A 61 -4.58 -21.93 -3.27
C PRO A 61 -3.81 -21.47 -4.50
N LYS A 62 -3.04 -20.38 -4.33
CA LYS A 62 -2.10 -19.89 -5.35
C LYS A 62 -0.72 -19.65 -4.73
N PRO A 63 0.37 -19.97 -5.45
CA PRO A 63 1.70 -19.69 -4.95
C PRO A 63 1.92 -18.15 -4.87
N PRO A 64 2.53 -17.65 -3.78
CA PRO A 64 2.88 -16.23 -3.66
C PRO A 64 3.92 -15.88 -4.73
N THR A 65 3.52 -15.02 -5.66
CA THR A 65 4.28 -14.64 -6.84
C THR A 65 5.36 -13.61 -6.53
N PHE A 66 5.09 -12.61 -5.70
CA PHE A 66 6.12 -11.67 -5.23
C PHE A 66 7.20 -12.42 -4.46
N LEU A 67 6.80 -13.28 -3.50
CA LEU A 67 7.76 -14.04 -2.69
C LEU A 67 8.72 -14.89 -3.54
N ARG A 68 8.22 -15.47 -4.63
CA ARG A 68 9.03 -16.29 -5.56
C ARG A 68 9.95 -15.47 -6.48
N ASN A 69 9.73 -14.17 -6.59
CA ASN A 69 10.44 -13.27 -7.50
C ASN A 69 11.13 -12.11 -6.78
N THR A 70 11.34 -12.19 -5.46
CA THR A 70 11.92 -11.12 -4.63
C THR A 70 13.25 -10.58 -5.17
N LYS A 71 14.07 -11.44 -5.78
CA LYS A 71 15.33 -11.05 -6.43
C LYS A 71 15.17 -9.97 -7.51
N ARG A 72 14.03 -9.96 -8.23
CA ARG A 72 13.71 -8.92 -9.21
C ARG A 72 13.61 -7.53 -8.56
N PHE A 73 13.28 -7.48 -7.28
CA PHE A 73 12.97 -6.26 -6.54
C PHE A 73 14.04 -5.91 -5.49
N ASP A 74 15.24 -6.50 -5.55
CA ASP A 74 16.33 -6.32 -4.58
C ASP A 74 16.60 -4.85 -4.23
N ARG A 75 16.55 -3.96 -5.23
CA ARG A 75 16.71 -2.51 -5.06
C ARG A 75 15.70 -1.91 -4.08
N PHE A 76 14.47 -2.40 -4.07
CA PHE A 76 13.34 -1.83 -3.35
C PHE A 76 13.04 -2.55 -2.03
N LEU A 77 13.63 -3.73 -1.78
CA LEU A 77 13.32 -4.56 -0.60
C LEU A 77 13.43 -3.80 0.73
N HIS A 78 14.36 -2.85 0.83
CA HIS A 78 14.55 -2.01 2.02
C HIS A 78 13.34 -1.09 2.34
N LYS A 79 12.44 -0.87 1.37
CA LYS A 79 11.18 -0.12 1.53
C LYS A 79 9.94 -1.02 1.49
N ILE A 80 10.07 -2.32 1.25
CA ILE A 80 8.92 -3.21 1.07
C ILE A 80 8.53 -3.84 2.41
N PHE A 81 7.28 -3.62 2.81
CA PHE A 81 6.59 -4.40 3.83
C PHE A 81 5.64 -5.38 3.14
N HIS A 82 6.12 -6.60 2.93
CA HIS A 82 5.34 -7.66 2.26
C HIS A 82 4.44 -8.38 3.26
N VAL A 83 3.13 -8.42 2.97
CA VAL A 83 2.11 -9.01 3.83
C VAL A 83 1.41 -10.13 3.08
N ILE A 84 1.43 -11.33 3.65
CA ILE A 84 0.61 -12.47 3.21
C ILE A 84 -0.42 -12.76 4.32
N PRO A 85 -1.68 -12.30 4.19
CA PRO A 85 -2.70 -12.55 5.18
C PRO A 85 -3.02 -14.05 5.30
N THR A 86 -3.19 -14.53 6.53
CA THR A 86 -3.72 -15.88 6.77
C THR A 86 -5.23 -15.92 6.51
N GLU A 87 -5.78 -17.12 6.31
CA GLU A 87 -7.22 -17.29 6.16
C GLU A 87 -8.00 -16.75 7.38
N GLU A 88 -7.48 -16.97 8.59
CA GLU A 88 -8.07 -16.47 9.83
C GLU A 88 -8.12 -14.93 9.86
N GLN A 89 -7.06 -14.26 9.39
CA GLN A 89 -7.01 -12.80 9.28
C GLN A 89 -7.98 -12.24 8.25
N MET A 90 -8.45 -13.08 7.33
CA MET A 90 -9.45 -12.75 6.32
C MET A 90 -10.87 -13.15 6.74
N ARG A 91 -11.09 -13.54 8.00
CA ARG A 91 -12.43 -13.80 8.56
C ARG A 91 -12.86 -12.66 9.47
N VAL A 92 -14.12 -12.25 9.34
CA VAL A 92 -14.79 -11.37 10.31
C VAL A 92 -16.07 -12.02 10.77
N ASP A 93 -16.23 -12.12 12.08
CA ASP A 93 -17.28 -12.88 12.76
C ASP A 93 -17.39 -14.33 12.25
N GLY A 94 -16.23 -14.93 11.93
CA GLY A 94 -16.12 -16.29 11.39
C GLY A 94 -16.40 -16.42 9.89
N VAL A 95 -16.85 -15.36 9.22
CA VAL A 95 -17.18 -15.37 7.79
C VAL A 95 -16.00 -14.87 6.96
N LEU A 96 -15.65 -15.60 5.91
CA LEU A 96 -14.64 -15.17 4.94
C LEU A 96 -15.13 -13.90 4.24
N VAL A 97 -14.36 -12.84 4.40
CA VAL A 97 -14.71 -11.54 3.83
C VAL A 97 -14.29 -11.45 2.38
N ASN A 98 -14.97 -10.59 1.62
CA ASN A 98 -14.55 -10.29 0.27
C ASN A 98 -13.14 -9.66 0.32
N ILE A 99 -12.18 -10.37 -0.30
CA ILE A 99 -10.76 -10.04 -0.39
C ILE A 99 -10.54 -8.65 -1.00
N GLU A 100 -11.47 -8.11 -1.79
CA GLU A 100 -11.37 -6.77 -2.39
C GLU A 100 -11.79 -5.65 -1.43
N LYS A 101 -12.73 -5.88 -0.52
CA LYS A 101 -13.33 -4.81 0.31
C LYS A 101 -12.74 -4.69 1.70
N HIS A 102 -12.29 -5.79 2.30
CA HIS A 102 -11.79 -5.78 3.66
C HIS A 102 -10.28 -5.55 3.89
N PRO A 103 -9.38 -5.67 2.89
CA PRO A 103 -7.96 -5.80 3.21
C PRO A 103 -7.31 -4.48 3.59
N ARG A 104 -7.79 -3.34 3.09
CA ARG A 104 -7.14 -2.04 3.27
C ARG A 104 -7.03 -1.65 4.75
N LEU A 105 -8.09 -1.87 5.53
CA LEU A 105 -8.09 -1.65 6.99
C LEU A 105 -7.18 -2.64 7.72
N PHE A 106 -7.22 -3.92 7.33
CA PHE A 106 -6.32 -4.94 7.89
C PHE A 106 -4.86 -4.56 7.68
N LEU A 107 -4.48 -4.14 6.48
CA LEU A 107 -3.10 -3.78 6.13
C LEU A 107 -2.60 -2.57 6.92
N VAL A 108 -3.43 -1.54 7.08
CA VAL A 108 -3.09 -0.39 7.94
C VAL A 108 -2.94 -0.82 9.39
N LYS A 109 -3.89 -1.62 9.91
CA LYS A 109 -3.81 -2.12 11.28
C LYS A 109 -2.53 -2.93 11.48
N HIS A 110 -2.24 -3.86 10.58
CA HIS A 110 -1.07 -4.71 10.65
C HIS A 110 0.24 -3.90 10.58
N TYR A 111 0.31 -2.88 9.71
CA TYR A 111 1.43 -1.95 9.67
C TYR A 111 1.57 -1.18 10.99
N VAL A 112 0.48 -0.62 11.53
CA VAL A 112 0.49 0.15 12.79
C VAL A 112 0.85 -0.73 13.98
N ASP A 113 0.36 -1.96 14.06
CA ASP A 113 0.73 -2.91 15.10
C ASP A 113 2.24 -3.26 15.04
N THR A 114 2.80 -3.30 13.83
CA THR A 114 4.22 -3.66 13.58
C THR A 114 5.18 -2.49 13.85
N PHE A 115 4.84 -1.29 13.36
CA PHE A 115 5.74 -0.12 13.37
C PHE A 115 5.34 0.96 14.39
N GLY A 116 4.20 0.78 15.06
CA GLY A 116 3.62 1.74 15.99
C GLY A 116 2.77 2.83 15.32
N PRO A 117 1.85 3.45 16.06
CA PRO A 117 1.04 4.55 15.54
C PRO A 117 1.90 5.81 15.34
N SER A 118 1.60 6.57 14.29
CA SER A 118 2.26 7.84 14.01
C SER A 118 1.25 8.90 13.57
N LYS A 119 1.36 10.10 14.14
CA LYS A 119 0.56 11.27 13.73
C LYS A 119 1.06 11.89 12.42
N SER A 120 2.22 11.48 11.93
CA SER A 120 2.89 11.99 10.72
C SER A 120 3.06 10.88 9.67
N THR A 121 2.08 9.98 9.57
CA THR A 121 2.00 8.98 8.49
C THR A 121 0.74 9.18 7.68
N VAL A 122 0.87 9.13 6.36
CA VAL A 122 -0.24 9.13 5.41
C VAL A 122 -0.20 7.82 4.64
N PHE A 123 -1.31 7.10 4.65
CA PHE A 123 -1.51 5.92 3.84
C PHE A 123 -2.15 6.32 2.52
N VAL A 124 -1.54 5.89 1.42
CA VAL A 124 -2.08 6.01 0.07
C VAL A 124 -2.54 4.62 -0.34
N PHE A 125 -3.75 4.55 -0.88
CA PHE A 125 -4.33 3.30 -1.35
C PHE A 125 -4.55 3.37 -2.85
N GLY A 126 -4.34 2.24 -3.50
CA GLY A 126 -4.75 2.00 -4.87
C GLY A 126 -4.57 0.53 -5.21
N ASP A 127 -4.91 0.19 -6.44
CA ASP A 127 -4.53 -1.09 -7.04
C ASP A 127 -3.15 -0.96 -7.73
N VAL A 128 -2.53 -2.08 -8.11
CA VAL A 128 -1.15 -2.08 -8.64
C VAL A 128 -1.02 -1.22 -9.90
N ASP A 129 -2.06 -1.15 -10.71
CA ASP A 129 -2.20 -0.37 -11.94
C ASP A 129 -2.66 1.09 -11.72
N GLU A 130 -3.02 1.47 -10.49
CA GLU A 130 -3.42 2.83 -10.14
C GLU A 130 -2.23 3.64 -9.62
N PHE A 131 -1.50 4.29 -10.52
CA PHE A 131 -0.29 5.05 -10.17
C PHE A 131 -0.66 6.42 -9.56
N PRO A 132 -0.43 6.66 -8.26
CA PRO A 132 -0.53 8.01 -7.71
C PRO A 132 0.53 8.89 -8.38
N SER A 133 0.19 10.15 -8.62
CA SER A 133 1.15 11.07 -9.22
C SER A 133 2.30 11.37 -8.24
N THR A 134 3.52 11.05 -8.68
CA THR A 134 4.77 11.30 -7.95
C THR A 134 4.88 12.76 -7.50
N GLN A 135 4.53 13.71 -8.37
CA GLN A 135 4.51 15.13 -8.05
C GLN A 135 3.53 15.45 -6.90
N HIS A 136 2.35 14.84 -6.88
CA HIS A 136 1.36 15.08 -5.82
C HIS A 136 1.79 14.48 -4.49
N LEU A 137 2.42 13.30 -4.50
CA LEU A 137 3.00 12.71 -3.29
C LEU A 137 4.19 13.51 -2.76
N TRP A 138 4.98 14.12 -3.64
CA TRP A 138 6.09 14.99 -3.22
C TRP A 138 5.61 16.18 -2.39
N TYR A 139 4.42 16.73 -2.66
CA TYR A 139 3.85 17.80 -1.83
C TYR A 139 3.53 17.36 -0.38
N LEU A 140 3.54 16.05 -0.07
CA LEU A 140 3.39 15.52 1.28
C LEU A 140 4.72 15.44 2.04
N LYS A 141 5.84 15.52 1.33
CA LYS A 141 7.19 15.67 1.91
C LYS A 141 7.44 17.13 2.24
#